data_AF-J9GQ27-F1
#
_entry.id   AF-J9GQ27-F1
#
_cell.length_a   1.000
_cell.length_b   1.000
_cell.length_c   1.000
_cell.angle_alpha   90.00
_cell.angle_beta   90.00
_cell.angle_gamma   90.00
#
_symmetry.space_group_name_H-M   'P 1'
#
loop_
_entity.id
_entity.type
_entity.pdbx_description
1 polymer ?
#
loop_
_entity_poly.entity_id
_entity_poly.type
_entity_poly.pdbx_seq_one_letter_code
_entity_poly.pdbx_strand_id
1 'polypeptide(L)' 'MDEEFLINVLIAGKKYQLAIERQQEEIVRAAAARVNAKLLQYGQHYGEELDVKDLLAMVAM' A
#
# COMPACT_ATOMS: atom_id res chain seq x y z
N MET A 1 18.12 7.50 19.88
CA MET A 1 16.88 6.75 20.10
C MET A 1 16.02 7.05 18.90
N ASP A 2 15.87 6.10 17.98
CA ASP A 2 14.96 6.27 16.84
C ASP A 2 13.54 6.17 17.39
N GLU A 3 12.87 7.31 17.46
CA GLU A 3 11.53 7.43 18.01
C GLU A 3 10.55 6.89 16.97
N GLU A 4 9.94 5.75 17.27
CA GLU A 4 8.85 5.19 16.48
C GLU A 4 7.62 6.08 16.63
N PHE A 5 6.98 6.40 15.51
CA PHE A 5 5.78 7.21 15.47
C PHE A 5 4.76 6.61 14.51
N LEU A 6 3.50 6.96 14.71
CA LEU A 6 2.40 6.44 13.90
C LEU A 6 2.23 7.27 12.63
N ILE A 7 2.30 6.61 11.48
CA ILE A 7 1.89 7.19 10.20
C ILE A 7 0.56 6.62 9.75
N ASN A 8 -0.17 7.42 8.95
CA ASN A 8 -1.39 6.99 8.28
C ASN A 8 -1.09 6.83 6.79
N VAL A 9 -1.21 5.61 6.28
CA VAL A 9 -1.03 5.30 4.85
C VAL A 9 -2.34 4.82 4.25
N LEU A 10 -2.64 5.29 3.03
CA LEU A 10 -3.83 4.90 2.29
C LEU A 10 -3.45 3.81 1.29
N ILE A 11 -4.01 2.62 1.41
CA ILE A 11 -3.78 1.49 0.50
C ILE A 11 -5.14 0.93 0.07
N ALA A 12 -5.39 0.84 -1.24
CA ALA A 12 -6.63 0.31 -1.80
C ALA A 12 -7.92 0.95 -1.19
N GLY A 13 -7.88 2.27 -0.95
CA GLY A 13 -8.99 3.01 -0.34
C GLY A 13 -9.18 2.81 1.17
N LYS A 14 -8.34 1.99 1.82
CA LYS A 14 -8.34 1.78 3.27
C LYS A 14 -7.19 2.52 3.93
N LYS A 15 -7.45 3.16 5.07
CA LYS A 15 -6.43 3.80 5.90
C LYS A 15 -5.84 2.78 6.86
N TYR A 16 -4.52 2.65 6.85
CA TYR A 16 -3.76 1.82 7.76
C TYR A 16 -2.87 2.71 8.63
N GLN A 17 -2.87 2.42 9.93
CA GLN A 17 -1.97 3.05 10.90
C GLN A 17 -0.78 2.12 11.12
N LEU A 18 0.42 2.61 10.83
CA LEU A 18 1.66 1.84 11.00
C LEU A 18 2.57 2.60 11.95
N ALA A 19 3.07 1.91 12.98
CA ALA A 19 4.17 2.39 13.80
C ALA A 19 5.48 2.13 13.06
N ILE A 20 6.25 3.18 12.80
CA ILE A 20 7.49 3.11 12.03
C ILE A 20 8.54 4.06 12.62
N GLU A 21 9.80 3.80 12.29
CA GLU A 21 10.89 4.72 12.58
C GLU A 21 10.91 5.89 11.58
N ARG A 22 11.41 7.06 11.99
CA ARG A 22 11.55 8.24 11.10
C ARG A 22 12.32 7.97 9.82
N GLN A 23 13.36 7.14 9.87
CA GLN A 23 14.15 6.81 8.70
C GLN A 23 13.37 5.96 7.69
N GLN A 24 12.34 5.25 8.13
CA GLN A 24 11.53 4.37 7.30
C GLN A 24 10.30 5.07 6.70
N GLU A 25 9.96 6.29 7.13
CA GLU A 25 8.75 6.99 6.67
C GLU A 25 8.69 7.10 5.15
N GLU A 26 9.79 7.56 4.55
CA GLU A 26 9.87 7.75 3.11
C GLU A 26 9.70 6.40 2.38
N ILE A 27 10.36 5.35 2.87
CA ILE A 27 10.31 4.01 2.29
C ILE A 27 8.89 3.44 2.38
N VAL A 28 8.24 3.56 3.53
CA VAL A 28 6.89 3.01 3.76
C VAL A 28 5.84 3.78 2.95
N ARG A 29 5.95 5.11 2.87
CA ARG A 29 5.08 5.92 2.00
C ARG A 29 5.28 5.58 0.52
N ALA A 30 6.54 5.45 0.08
CA ALA A 30 6.85 5.05 -1.29
C ALA A 30 6.33 3.64 -1.61
N ALA A 31 6.45 2.69 -0.69
CA ALA A 31 5.92 1.34 -0.82
C ALA A 31 4.39 1.37 -0.96
N ALA A 32 3.68 2.11 -0.11
CA ALA A 32 2.23 2.26 -0.20
C ALA A 32 1.78 2.88 -1.54
N ALA A 33 2.50 3.90 -2.02
CA ALA A 33 2.25 4.49 -3.33
C ALA A 33 2.45 3.47 -4.46
N ARG A 34 3.51 2.65 -4.38
CA ARG A 34 3.82 1.61 -5.36
C ARG A 34 2.76 0.50 -5.37
N VAL A 35 2.25 0.11 -4.20
CA VAL A 35 1.14 -0.85 -4.08
C VAL A 35 -0.11 -0.30 -4.76
N ASN A 36 -0.50 0.94 -4.49
CA ASN A 36 -1.65 1.57 -5.13
C ASN A 36 -1.49 1.68 -6.66
N ALA A 37 -0.30 2.04 -7.14
CA ALA A 37 -0.02 2.12 -8.56
C ALA A 37 -0.17 0.76 -9.25
N LYS A 38 0.40 -0.31 -8.68
CA LYS A 38 0.21 -1.67 -9.21
C LYS A 38 -1.25 -2.12 -9.12
N LEU A 39 -1.96 -1.81 -8.04
CA LEU A 39 -3.37 -2.14 -7.88
C LEU A 39 -4.23 -1.47 -8.96
N LEU A 40 -3.94 -0.20 -9.27
CA LEU A 40 -4.60 0.53 -10.36
C LEU A 40 -4.30 -0.11 -11.72
N GLN A 41 -3.05 -0.49 -11.96
CA GLN A 41 -2.64 -1.17 -13.19
C GLN A 41 -3.38 -2.52 -13.34
N TYR A 42 -3.42 -3.34 -12.30
CA TYR A 42 -4.15 -4.61 -12.35
C TYR A 42 -5.66 -4.40 -12.44
N GLY A 43 -6.22 -3.39 -11.78
CA GLY A 43 -7.63 -3.04 -11.92
C GLY A 43 -8.03 -2.64 -13.34
N GLN A 44 -7.13 -1.99 -14.08
CA GLN A 44 -7.37 -1.68 -15.51
C GLN A 44 -7.34 -2.92 -16.40
N HIS A 45 -6.55 -3.93 -16.06
CA HIS A 45 -6.39 -5.14 -16.88
C HIS A 45 -7.34 -6.28 -16.49
N TYR A 46 -7.70 -6.39 -15.21
CA TYR A 46 -8.41 -7.53 -14.64
C TYR A 46 -9.61 -7.13 -13.79
N GLY A 47 -9.98 -5.84 -13.74
CA GLY A 47 -11.04 -5.35 -12.86
C GLY A 47 -12.45 -5.85 -13.20
N GLU A 48 -12.65 -6.45 -14.36
CA GLU A 48 -13.91 -7.12 -14.74
C GLU A 48 -14.01 -8.55 -14.19
N GLU A 49 -12.88 -9.20 -13.91
CA GLU A 49 -12.80 -10.62 -13.52
C GLU A 49 -12.37 -10.81 -12.06
N LEU A 50 -11.64 -9.86 -11.48
CA LEU A 50 -10.96 -10.02 -10.19
C LEU A 50 -11.30 -8.87 -9.24
N ASP A 51 -11.65 -9.23 -8.00
CA ASP A 51 -11.98 -8.28 -6.96
C ASP A 51 -10.72 -7.60 -6.42
N VAL A 52 -10.89 -6.46 -5.75
CA VAL A 52 -9.79 -5.69 -5.11
C VAL A 52 -8.92 -6.55 -4.19
N LYS A 53 -9.50 -7.60 -3.56
CA LYS A 53 -8.74 -8.53 -2.73
C LYS A 53 -7.77 -9.40 -3.54
N ASP A 54 -8.20 -9.89 -4.70
CA ASP A 54 -7.39 -10.70 -5.61
C ASP A 54 -6.30 -9.83 -6.26
N LEU A 55 -6.65 -8.61 -6.65
CA LEU A 55 -5.70 -7.60 -7.13
C LEU A 55 -4.64 -7.30 -6.06
N LEU A 56 -5.03 -7.13 -4.80
CA LEU A 56 -4.09 -6.90 -3.71
C LEU A 56 -3.18 -8.11 -3.46
N ALA A 57 -3.70 -9.33 -3.58
CA ALA A 57 -2.90 -10.55 -3.47
C ALA A 57 -1.84 -10.64 -4.59
N MET A 58 -2.20 -10.28 -5.83
CA MET A 58 -1.24 -10.22 -6.95
C MET A 58 -0.16 -9.17 -6.75
N VAL A 59 -0.46 -8.04 -6.10
CA VAL A 59 0.54 -7.01 -5.79
C VAL A 59 1.55 -7.48 -4.74
N ALA A 60 1.13 -8.35 -3.83
CA ALA A 60 1.93 -8.86 -2.72
C ALA A 60 2.85 -10.04 -3.11
N MET A 61 2.61 -10.69 -4.24
CA MET A 61 3.42 -11.79 -4.78
C MET A 61 4.73 -11.32 -5.42
#